data_AF-A0A7J3W5N4-F1
#
_entry.id   AF-A0A7J3W5N4-F1
#
_cell.length_a   1.000
_cell.length_b   1.000
_cell.length_c   1.000
_cell.angle_alpha   90.00
_cell.angle_beta   90.00
_cell.angle_gamma   90.00
#
_symmetry.space_group_name_H-M   'P 1'
#
loop_
_entity.id
_entity.type
_entity.pdbx_description
1 polymer ?
#
loop_
_entity_poly.entity_id
_entity_poly.type
_entity_poly.pdbx_seq_one_letter_code
_entity_poly.pdbx_strand_id
1 'polypeptide(L)'
;MKGKVQLLTLLAIFLAFSFFLYLSIAQEIVNSSQNLATDENSSEQSVDMNLTSEDSQLQQSVESQTTIVSESERTSQESVETEGNESSVVQEEENQEIQINETTTTIEAPAKPKISLKLSVDKGRITRGESFLLKVLVLNEGEADAKNVKISVDLPRGFSTDASEKVCDVIEVNSSCEVEFSVNSNLSTQLGKNEIKVRVSYE
;
A
#
# COMPACT_ATOMS: atom_id res chain seq x y z
N MET A 1 19.32 47.72 43.07
CA MET A 1 19.49 47.71 41.60
C MET A 1 19.81 46.32 41.04
N LYS A 2 20.85 45.60 41.52
CA LYS A 2 21.29 44.29 40.99
C LYS A 2 20.17 43.27 40.67
N GLY A 3 19.21 43.04 41.59
CA GLY A 3 18.14 42.06 41.37
C GLY A 3 17.18 42.36 40.20
N LYS A 4 16.93 43.64 39.87
CA LYS A 4 16.06 43.99 38.72
C LYS A 4 16.75 43.68 37.38
N VAL A 5 18.06 43.91 37.28
CA VAL A 5 18.86 43.61 36.09
C VAL A 5 18.87 42.10 35.84
N GLN A 6 19.07 41.31 36.90
CA GLN A 6 19.12 39.84 36.82
C GLN A 6 17.78 39.22 36.40
N LEU A 7 16.65 39.78 36.85
CA LEU A 7 15.31 39.36 36.40
C LEU A 7 15.07 39.66 34.91
N LEU A 8 15.46 40.85 34.45
CA LEU A 8 15.37 41.27 33.04
C LEU A 8 16.22 40.37 32.11
N THR A 9 17.43 40.00 32.51
CA THR A 9 18.25 39.05 31.74
C THR A 9 17.63 37.65 31.68
N LEU A 10 17.00 37.19 32.75
CA LEU A 10 16.40 35.84 32.79
C LEU A 10 15.12 35.76 31.95
N LEU A 11 14.32 36.85 31.95
CA LEU A 11 13.18 37.01 31.03
C LEU A 11 13.64 37.03 29.56
N ALA A 12 14.71 37.76 29.24
CA ALA A 12 15.25 37.84 27.88
C ALA A 12 15.75 36.47 27.37
N ILE A 13 16.43 35.69 28.23
CA ILE A 13 16.86 34.33 27.89
C ILE A 13 15.65 33.41 27.67
N PHE A 14 14.62 33.49 28.50
CA PHE A 14 13.39 32.70 28.33
C PHE A 14 12.67 33.02 27.02
N LEU A 15 12.52 34.32 26.69
CA LEU A 15 11.92 34.76 25.43
C LEU A 15 12.72 34.32 24.21
N ALA A 16 14.05 34.37 24.28
CA ALA A 16 14.92 33.86 23.22
C ALA A 16 14.74 32.35 23.04
N PHE A 17 14.73 31.56 24.12
CA PHE A 17 14.51 30.10 24.04
C PHE A 17 13.13 29.75 23.47
N SER A 18 12.06 30.46 23.86
CA SER A 18 10.74 30.25 23.27
C SER A 18 10.68 30.61 21.78
N PHE A 19 11.42 31.63 21.34
CA PHE A 19 11.51 32.00 19.92
C PHE A 19 12.28 30.95 19.10
N PHE A 20 13.39 30.42 19.62
CA PHE A 20 14.12 29.32 18.97
C PHE A 20 13.28 28.02 18.89
N LEU A 21 12.52 27.69 19.92
CA LEU A 21 11.56 26.57 19.88
C LEU A 21 10.47 26.79 18.81
N TYR A 22 9.92 28.01 18.70
CA TYR A 22 8.95 28.35 17.65
C TYR A 22 9.54 28.22 16.23
N LEU A 23 10.78 28.66 16.02
CA LEU A 23 11.46 28.51 14.72
C LEU A 23 11.70 27.05 14.36
N SER A 24 12.09 26.20 15.33
CA SER A 24 12.31 24.77 15.09
C SER A 24 11.03 24.06 14.62
N ILE A 25 9.88 24.38 15.23
CA ILE A 25 8.57 23.82 14.84
C ILE A 25 8.12 24.38 13.49
N ALA A 26 8.39 25.66 13.20
CA ALA A 26 8.07 26.27 11.91
C ALA A 26 8.88 25.66 10.75
N GLN A 27 10.12 25.21 10.99
CA GLN A 27 10.93 24.54 9.97
C GLN A 27 10.41 23.15 9.58
N GLU A 28 9.76 22.42 10.49
CA GLU A 28 9.08 21.15 10.14
C GLU A 28 7.89 21.37 9.20
N ILE A 29 7.18 22.50 9.33
CA ILE A 29 6.03 22.82 8.47
C ILE A 29 6.48 23.29 7.07
N VAL A 30 7.57 24.07 6.97
CA VAL A 30 8.04 24.61 5.68
C VAL A 30 8.85 23.60 4.85
N ASN A 31 9.59 22.67 5.49
CA ASN A 31 10.24 21.58 4.75
C ASN A 31 9.26 20.54 4.18
N SER A 32 7.98 20.59 4.58
CA SER A 32 6.91 19.73 4.01
C SER A 32 6.25 20.33 2.76
N SER A 33 6.70 21.50 2.26
CA SER A 33 5.99 22.25 1.21
C SER A 33 6.87 22.88 0.12
N GLN A 34 8.12 22.42 -0.06
CA GLN A 34 9.03 22.90 -1.11
C GLN A 34 9.58 21.81 -2.03
N ASN A 35 8.74 20.83 -2.40
CA ASN A 35 8.90 20.08 -3.65
C ASN A 35 7.79 20.50 -4.61
N LEU A 36 8.16 21.32 -5.60
CA LEU A 36 7.31 21.65 -6.74
C LEU A 36 7.76 20.77 -7.92
N ALA A 37 6.81 20.03 -8.50
CA ALA A 37 6.93 19.10 -9.63
C ALA A 37 7.51 17.70 -9.35
N THR A 38 6.66 16.82 -8.84
CA THR A 38 6.17 15.63 -9.58
C THR A 38 4.93 15.07 -8.87
N ASP A 39 3.98 14.52 -9.62
CA ASP A 39 2.88 13.72 -9.05
C ASP A 39 3.42 12.33 -8.64
N GLU A 40 4.32 12.27 -7.65
CA GLU A 40 4.83 10.98 -7.14
C GLU A 40 3.71 10.25 -6.37
N ASN A 41 3.00 9.41 -7.11
CA ASN A 41 2.02 8.49 -6.56
C ASN A 41 2.76 7.40 -5.78
N SER A 42 2.25 6.98 -4.62
CA SER A 42 2.98 6.05 -3.74
C SER A 42 2.07 5.11 -2.98
N SER A 43 2.51 3.85 -2.89
CA SER A 43 1.88 2.79 -2.11
C SER A 43 2.86 2.28 -1.05
N GLU A 44 2.39 2.02 0.17
CA GLU A 44 3.19 1.49 1.28
C GLU A 44 2.51 0.23 1.84
N GLN A 45 3.31 -0.80 2.15
CA GLN A 45 2.87 -2.00 2.87
C GLN A 45 3.95 -2.46 3.83
N SER A 46 3.57 -3.08 4.94
CA SER A 46 4.50 -3.72 5.86
C SER A 46 4.27 -5.22 6.01
N VAL A 47 5.32 -5.93 6.43
CA VAL A 47 5.29 -7.37 6.73
C VAL A 47 5.89 -7.63 8.12
N ASP A 48 5.12 -8.35 8.93
CA ASP A 48 5.51 -8.84 10.26
C ASP A 48 6.37 -10.11 10.11
N MET A 49 7.47 -10.19 10.85
CA MET A 49 8.33 -11.38 10.93
C MET A 49 8.59 -11.75 12.39
N ASN A 50 8.78 -13.04 12.67
CA ASN A 50 9.06 -13.53 14.03
C ASN A 50 10.49 -14.08 14.13
N LEU A 51 11.34 -13.38 14.88
CA LEU A 51 12.75 -13.72 15.07
C LEU A 51 12.97 -14.54 16.35
N THR A 52 13.65 -15.69 16.23
CA THR A 52 14.00 -16.57 17.35
C THR A 52 15.50 -16.57 17.64
N SER A 53 15.86 -16.86 18.88
CA SER A 53 17.20 -17.34 19.24
C SER A 53 17.25 -18.85 19.01
N GLU A 54 18.38 -19.38 18.56
CA GLU A 54 18.63 -20.82 18.62
C GLU A 54 18.61 -21.29 20.07
N ASP A 55 17.64 -22.16 20.38
CA ASP A 55 17.82 -23.19 21.39
C ASP A 55 17.74 -24.53 20.67
N SER A 56 18.72 -25.40 20.93
CA SER A 56 18.99 -26.57 20.09
C SER A 56 18.14 -27.76 20.50
N GLN A 57 16.93 -27.88 19.95
CA GLN A 57 16.17 -29.14 19.91
C GLN A 57 15.40 -29.30 18.60
N LEU A 58 15.53 -30.48 17.99
CA LEU A 58 14.83 -30.91 16.79
C LEU A 58 13.35 -31.21 17.09
N GLN A 59 12.42 -30.73 16.26
CA GLN A 59 11.13 -31.41 16.10
C GLN A 59 10.54 -31.22 14.69
N GLN A 60 10.29 -32.34 14.03
CA GLN A 60 9.68 -32.41 12.71
C GLN A 60 8.19 -32.03 12.77
N SER A 61 7.71 -31.40 11.70
CA SER A 61 6.28 -31.28 11.40
C SER A 61 6.05 -31.83 9.99
N VAL A 62 5.21 -32.86 9.89
CA VAL A 62 4.79 -33.52 8.65
C VAL A 62 3.29 -33.78 8.75
N GLU A 63 2.61 -33.62 7.61
CA GLU A 63 1.19 -33.90 7.35
C GLU A 63 0.14 -33.02 8.07
N SER A 64 -1.04 -32.75 7.50
CA SER A 64 -1.53 -32.55 6.12
C SER A 64 -3.07 -32.62 6.18
N GLN A 65 -3.74 -31.67 5.53
CA GLN A 65 -5.09 -31.77 4.93
C GLN A 65 -6.22 -32.47 5.70
N THR A 66 -7.23 -31.68 6.11
CA THR A 66 -8.56 -32.17 6.50
C THR A 66 -9.63 -31.76 5.49
N THR A 67 -10.00 -32.73 4.65
CA THR A 67 -11.37 -33.11 4.24
C THR A 67 -12.43 -32.01 3.99
N ILE A 68 -12.83 -31.90 2.71
CA ILE A 68 -14.13 -31.36 2.27
C ILE A 68 -15.19 -32.47 2.34
N VAL A 69 -16.27 -32.30 3.11
CA VAL A 69 -17.66 -32.78 2.81
C VAL A 69 -18.65 -31.99 3.67
N SER A 70 -19.72 -31.44 3.07
CA SER A 70 -21.09 -31.42 3.64
C SER A 70 -22.08 -30.88 2.61
N GLU A 71 -22.84 -31.81 2.04
CA GLU A 71 -23.92 -31.59 1.09
C GLU A 71 -25.26 -31.63 1.85
N SER A 72 -26.24 -30.78 1.51
CA SER A 72 -27.62 -30.94 1.98
C SER A 72 -28.63 -30.33 1.01
N GLU A 73 -29.58 -31.17 0.60
CA GLU A 73 -30.80 -30.84 -0.14
C GLU A 73 -31.86 -30.16 0.78
N ARG A 74 -33.12 -29.80 0.42
CA ARG A 74 -33.96 -30.01 -0.79
C ARG A 74 -35.20 -29.05 -0.83
N THR A 75 -35.73 -28.77 -2.04
CA THR A 75 -37.15 -28.59 -2.48
C THR A 75 -38.21 -27.75 -1.71
N SER A 76 -38.92 -26.87 -2.45
CA SER A 76 -40.40 -26.83 -2.70
C SER A 76 -40.74 -25.68 -3.70
N GLN A 77 -41.27 -25.95 -4.90
CA GLN A 77 -42.70 -25.81 -5.33
C GLN A 77 -43.25 -24.36 -5.38
N GLU A 78 -44.13 -23.89 -6.29
CA GLU A 78 -44.76 -24.39 -7.54
C GLU A 78 -45.58 -23.24 -8.20
N SER A 79 -45.55 -22.98 -9.53
CA SER A 79 -46.66 -23.17 -10.51
C SER A 79 -46.40 -22.31 -11.79
N VAL A 80 -46.56 -22.79 -13.05
CA VAL A 80 -47.72 -22.93 -14.00
C VAL A 80 -48.01 -21.71 -14.93
N GLU A 81 -47.69 -21.88 -16.24
CA GLU A 81 -48.35 -21.47 -17.52
C GLU A 81 -48.85 -20.00 -17.74
N THR A 82 -48.89 -19.40 -18.95
CA THR A 82 -49.33 -19.91 -20.29
C THR A 82 -48.76 -19.08 -21.47
N GLU A 83 -48.81 -19.63 -22.70
CA GLU A 83 -48.49 -18.96 -23.98
C GLU A 83 -49.55 -17.94 -24.47
N GLY A 84 -49.21 -17.09 -25.46
CA GLY A 84 -50.20 -16.31 -26.22
C GLY A 84 -49.61 -15.30 -27.23
N ASN A 85 -49.84 -15.54 -28.53
CA ASN A 85 -49.46 -14.67 -29.66
C ASN A 85 -50.58 -13.66 -29.99
N GLU A 86 -50.27 -12.42 -30.40
CA GLU A 86 -50.59 -11.91 -31.76
C GLU A 86 -50.19 -10.44 -32.00
N SER A 87 -50.05 -10.08 -33.28
CA SER A 87 -49.71 -8.74 -33.78
C SER A 87 -50.98 -7.93 -34.10
N SER A 88 -50.94 -6.61 -33.90
CA SER A 88 -51.89 -5.69 -34.54
C SER A 88 -51.27 -4.32 -34.82
N VAL A 89 -51.55 -3.78 -36.01
CA VAL A 89 -50.98 -2.55 -36.57
C VAL A 89 -52.09 -1.50 -36.71
N VAL A 90 -51.93 -0.32 -36.10
CA VAL A 90 -52.72 0.88 -36.46
C VAL A 90 -51.86 2.16 -36.36
N GLN A 91 -51.55 2.70 -37.54
CA GLN A 91 -51.51 4.12 -37.96
C GLN A 91 -50.94 5.22 -37.04
N GLU A 92 -49.81 5.76 -37.51
CA GLU A 92 -49.48 7.20 -37.67
C GLU A 92 -50.33 8.26 -36.93
N GLU A 93 -49.74 8.90 -35.91
CA GLU A 93 -49.96 10.32 -35.63
C GLU A 93 -48.61 11.07 -35.69
N GLU A 94 -48.54 12.08 -36.55
CA GLU A 94 -47.34 12.90 -36.77
C GLU A 94 -47.18 13.91 -35.63
N ASN A 95 -46.43 13.54 -34.58
CA ASN A 95 -46.08 14.44 -33.50
C ASN A 95 -44.59 14.77 -33.59
N GLN A 96 -44.26 16.00 -34.01
CA GLN A 96 -42.87 16.47 -34.11
C GLN A 96 -42.29 16.70 -32.72
N GLU A 97 -41.77 15.65 -32.09
CA GLU A 97 -40.81 15.82 -31.00
C GLU A 97 -39.55 16.50 -31.53
N ILE A 98 -39.27 17.69 -31.01
CA ILE A 98 -37.96 18.31 -31.13
C ILE A 98 -37.00 17.45 -30.31
N GLN A 99 -36.34 16.48 -30.97
CA GLN A 99 -35.21 15.78 -30.37
C GLN A 99 -34.08 16.78 -30.15
N ILE A 100 -34.07 17.36 -28.94
CA ILE A 100 -32.85 17.87 -28.35
C ILE A 100 -31.95 16.66 -28.11
N ASN A 101 -31.05 16.40 -29.06
CA ASN A 101 -29.93 15.51 -28.86
C ASN A 101 -29.03 16.14 -27.78
N GLU A 102 -29.38 15.93 -26.52
CA GLU A 102 -28.51 16.23 -25.39
C GLU A 102 -27.31 15.30 -25.49
N THR A 103 -26.31 15.75 -26.24
CA THR A 103 -24.97 15.17 -26.27
C THR A 103 -24.37 15.41 -24.90
N THR A 104 -24.68 14.51 -23.97
CA THR A 104 -24.03 14.39 -22.68
C THR A 104 -22.57 14.07 -22.94
N THR A 105 -21.75 15.11 -23.04
CA THR A 105 -20.30 14.98 -23.08
C THR A 105 -19.85 14.46 -21.72
N THR A 106 -19.84 13.14 -21.58
CA THR A 106 -19.22 12.45 -20.45
C THR A 106 -17.75 12.83 -20.45
N ILE A 107 -17.37 13.72 -19.53
CA ILE A 107 -15.96 14.00 -19.26
C ILE A 107 -15.42 12.77 -18.53
N GLU A 108 -14.91 11.82 -19.31
CA GLU A 108 -14.20 10.66 -18.80
C GLU A 108 -12.99 11.15 -17.99
N ALA A 109 -12.81 10.58 -16.80
CA ALA A 109 -11.68 10.93 -15.96
C ALA A 109 -10.38 10.51 -16.66
N PRO A 110 -9.28 11.27 -16.52
CA PRO A 110 -8.00 10.82 -17.06
C PRO A 110 -7.62 9.49 -16.41
N ALA A 111 -7.33 8.49 -17.24
CA ALA A 111 -6.86 7.17 -16.79
C ALA A 111 -5.59 7.33 -15.94
N LYS A 112 -5.49 6.56 -14.85
CA LYS A 112 -4.38 6.63 -13.89
C LYS A 112 -3.84 5.25 -13.51
N PRO A 113 -2.54 5.12 -13.23
CA PRO A 113 -1.99 3.93 -12.59
C PRO A 113 -2.48 3.79 -11.15
N LYS A 114 -2.58 2.55 -10.67
CA LYS A 114 -3.01 2.22 -9.30
C LYS A 114 -2.23 1.01 -8.83
N ILE A 115 -1.20 1.23 -8.01
CA ILE A 115 -0.33 0.17 -7.54
C ILE A 115 -0.87 -0.52 -6.27
N SER A 116 -1.03 -1.84 -6.32
CA SER A 116 -1.21 -2.70 -5.15
C SER A 116 0.06 -3.52 -4.87
N LEU A 117 0.24 -3.91 -3.61
CA LEU A 117 1.44 -4.61 -3.12
C LEU A 117 1.05 -5.95 -2.48
N LYS A 118 1.92 -6.94 -2.65
CA LYS A 118 1.90 -8.20 -1.89
C LYS A 118 3.32 -8.53 -1.44
N LEU A 119 3.50 -8.66 -0.13
CA LEU A 119 4.77 -9.01 0.50
C LEU A 119 4.75 -10.45 0.99
N SER A 120 5.87 -11.15 0.87
CA SER A 120 6.08 -12.47 1.48
C SER A 120 7.54 -12.68 1.86
N VAL A 121 7.78 -13.56 2.84
CA VAL A 121 9.10 -14.01 3.24
C VAL A 121 9.21 -15.53 3.04
N ASP A 122 10.38 -16.01 2.62
CA ASP A 122 10.64 -17.43 2.37
C ASP A 122 10.67 -18.29 3.65
N LYS A 123 10.80 -17.66 4.82
CA LYS A 123 10.87 -18.31 6.13
C LYS A 123 9.77 -17.84 7.10
N GLY A 124 9.01 -18.78 7.66
CA GLY A 124 8.01 -18.49 8.70
C GLY A 124 8.58 -18.17 10.09
N ARG A 125 9.87 -18.46 10.32
CA ARG A 125 10.66 -18.06 11.49
C ARG A 125 12.09 -17.79 11.02
N ILE A 126 12.70 -16.74 11.54
CA ILE A 126 14.08 -16.37 11.20
C ILE A 126 14.94 -16.52 12.46
N THR A 127 16.08 -17.20 12.36
CA THR A 127 17.06 -17.23 13.44
C THR A 127 17.95 -16.00 13.36
N ARG A 128 18.30 -15.41 14.50
CA ARG A 128 19.18 -14.25 14.56
C ARG A 128 20.57 -14.56 14.01
N GLY A 129 20.99 -13.82 12.98
CA GLY A 129 22.25 -14.06 12.24
C GLY A 129 22.02 -14.75 10.89
N GLU A 130 20.80 -15.20 10.58
CA GLU A 130 20.46 -15.74 9.27
C GLU A 130 20.05 -14.67 8.26
N SER A 131 20.22 -15.04 6.99
CA SER A 131 19.59 -14.43 5.82
C SER A 131 18.21 -15.04 5.53
N PHE A 132 17.35 -14.28 4.86
CA PHE A 132 16.07 -14.70 4.31
C PHE A 132 15.74 -13.84 3.07
N LEU A 133 14.79 -14.29 2.24
CA LEU A 133 14.34 -13.54 1.07
C LEU A 133 13.02 -12.84 1.36
N LEU A 134 13.00 -11.52 1.14
CA LEU A 134 11.78 -10.71 1.09
C LEU A 134 11.36 -10.57 -0.38
N LYS A 135 10.22 -11.15 -0.74
CA LYS A 135 9.62 -11.06 -2.08
C LYS A 135 8.55 -9.98 -2.08
N VAL A 136 8.67 -9.03 -3.00
CA VAL A 136 7.75 -7.92 -3.23
C VAL A 136 7.13 -8.09 -4.61
N LEU A 137 5.82 -8.33 -4.67
CA LEU A 137 5.04 -8.31 -5.91
C LEU A 137 4.27 -6.99 -5.98
N VAL A 138 4.54 -6.22 -7.04
CA VAL A 138 3.93 -4.93 -7.36
C VAL A 138 2.97 -5.15 -8.52
N LEU A 139 1.68 -4.82 -8.37
CA LEU A 139 0.66 -4.99 -9.42
C LEU A 139 0.09 -3.63 -9.81
N ASN A 140 -0.08 -3.37 -11.12
CA ASN A 140 -0.81 -2.20 -11.60
C ASN A 140 -2.27 -2.57 -11.92
N GLU A 141 -3.16 -2.23 -10.99
CA GLU A 141 -4.62 -2.38 -11.10
C GLU A 141 -5.29 -1.11 -11.64
N GLY A 142 -4.52 -0.20 -12.24
CA GLY A 142 -4.99 1.06 -12.79
C GLY A 142 -5.42 0.96 -14.25
N GLU A 143 -5.83 2.10 -14.80
CA GLU A 143 -6.30 2.25 -16.19
C GLU A 143 -5.20 2.82 -17.11
N ALA A 144 -4.04 3.17 -16.55
CA ALA A 144 -2.85 3.62 -17.28
C ALA A 144 -1.57 2.96 -16.72
N ASP A 145 -0.51 2.93 -17.53
CA ASP A 145 0.80 2.39 -17.14
C ASP A 145 1.41 3.20 -16.00
N ALA A 146 1.98 2.51 -15.00
CA ALA A 146 2.77 3.12 -13.94
C ALA A 146 4.21 3.28 -14.42
N LYS A 147 4.81 4.46 -14.26
CA LYS A 147 6.16 4.79 -14.77
C LYS A 147 7.12 5.15 -13.65
N ASN A 148 8.41 5.11 -13.97
CA ASN A 148 9.53 5.34 -13.05
C ASN A 148 9.40 4.56 -11.73
N VAL A 149 8.88 3.32 -11.80
CA VAL A 149 8.48 2.54 -10.63
C VAL A 149 9.70 2.08 -9.82
N LYS A 150 9.85 2.61 -8.61
CA LYS A 150 10.93 2.30 -7.65
C LYS A 150 10.35 1.66 -6.39
N ILE A 151 11.02 0.64 -5.89
CA ILE A 151 10.66 -0.12 -4.69
C ILE A 151 11.78 0.06 -3.68
N SER A 152 11.50 0.69 -2.54
CA SER A 152 12.45 0.87 -1.43
C SER A 152 12.00 0.12 -0.18
N VAL A 153 12.97 -0.28 0.65
CA VAL A 153 12.75 -1.11 1.83
C VAL A 153 13.36 -0.47 3.07
N ASP A 154 12.51 -0.12 4.04
CA ASP A 154 12.92 0.37 5.36
C ASP A 154 13.04 -0.81 6.33
N LEU A 155 14.27 -1.06 6.80
CA LEU A 155 14.60 -2.17 7.68
C LEU A 155 14.71 -1.74 9.16
N PRO A 156 14.19 -2.53 10.11
CA PRO A 156 14.38 -2.25 11.53
C PRO A 156 15.83 -2.51 11.97
N ARG A 157 16.20 -1.94 13.13
CA ARG A 157 17.59 -1.97 13.62
C ARG A 157 18.09 -3.41 13.80
N GLY A 158 19.24 -3.69 13.20
CA GLY A 158 19.89 -5.01 13.25
C GLY A 158 19.61 -5.87 12.02
N PHE A 159 18.86 -5.39 11.03
CA PHE A 159 18.79 -5.98 9.70
C PHE A 159 19.62 -5.17 8.68
N SER A 160 19.98 -5.80 7.57
CA SER A 160 20.61 -5.20 6.39
C SER A 160 20.16 -5.93 5.12
N THR A 161 20.37 -5.34 3.94
CA THR A 161 19.93 -5.90 2.64
C THR A 161 21.02 -5.74 1.56
N ASP A 162 20.94 -6.53 0.49
CA ASP A 162 21.75 -6.39 -0.72
C ASP A 162 21.54 -5.06 -1.45
N ALA A 163 20.32 -4.51 -1.41
CA ALA A 163 19.98 -3.22 -2.01
C ALA A 163 18.86 -2.54 -1.22
N SER A 164 18.94 -1.22 -1.01
CA SER A 164 17.86 -0.44 -0.38
C SER A 164 16.74 -0.06 -1.35
N GLU A 165 16.99 -0.12 -2.66
CA GLU A 165 16.06 0.20 -3.73
C GLU A 165 16.21 -0.78 -4.90
N LYS A 166 15.09 -1.14 -5.56
CA LYS A 166 15.04 -1.87 -6.83
C LYS A 166 14.06 -1.18 -7.77
N VAL A 167 14.25 -1.32 -9.07
CA VAL A 167 13.53 -0.55 -10.10
C VAL A 167 12.85 -1.51 -11.08
N CYS A 168 11.59 -1.21 -11.41
CA CYS A 168 10.82 -1.93 -12.43
C CYS A 168 10.59 -1.09 -13.70
N ASP A 169 10.99 0.18 -13.69
CA ASP A 169 10.79 1.21 -14.73
C ASP A 169 9.32 1.44 -15.10
N VAL A 170 8.69 0.51 -15.84
CA VAL A 170 7.29 0.61 -16.30
C VAL A 170 6.53 -0.65 -15.93
N ILE A 171 5.34 -0.50 -15.35
CA ILE A 171 4.39 -1.59 -15.15
C ILE A 171 3.11 -1.26 -15.93
N GLU A 172 2.93 -1.97 -17.05
CA GLU A 172 1.76 -1.87 -17.92
C GLU A 172 0.45 -2.13 -17.16
N VAL A 173 -0.67 -1.62 -17.69
CA VAL A 173 -2.02 -1.91 -17.18
C VAL A 173 -2.26 -3.41 -16.99
N ASN A 174 -2.77 -3.81 -15.81
CA ASN A 174 -3.00 -5.20 -15.39
C ASN A 174 -1.76 -6.12 -15.36
N SER A 175 -0.55 -5.54 -15.47
CA SER A 175 0.71 -6.27 -15.33
C SER A 175 1.30 -6.16 -13.93
N SER A 176 2.40 -6.89 -13.68
CA SER A 176 3.08 -6.89 -12.39
C SER A 176 4.60 -7.00 -12.54
N CYS A 177 5.31 -6.53 -11.52
CA CYS A 177 6.74 -6.70 -11.36
C CYS A 177 7.03 -7.40 -10.03
N GLU A 178 7.90 -8.39 -10.03
CA GLU A 178 8.34 -9.09 -8.82
C GLU A 178 9.83 -8.83 -8.58
N VAL A 179 10.17 -8.39 -7.36
CA VAL A 179 11.55 -8.19 -6.93
C VAL A 179 11.81 -8.90 -5.61
N GLU A 180 13.02 -9.43 -5.43
CA GLU A 180 13.46 -10.08 -4.20
C GLU A 180 14.60 -9.30 -3.55
N PHE A 181 14.54 -9.09 -2.24
CA PHE A 181 15.59 -8.50 -1.43
C PHE A 181 16.19 -9.59 -0.53
N SER A 182 17.52 -9.71 -0.53
CA SER A 182 18.25 -10.61 0.36
C SER A 182 18.52 -9.89 1.68
N VAL A 183 17.71 -10.20 2.68
CA VAL A 183 17.74 -9.52 3.98
C VAL A 183 18.48 -10.37 5.00
N ASN A 184 19.42 -9.75 5.72
CA ASN A 184 20.30 -10.38 6.70
C ASN A 184 19.98 -9.84 8.09
N SER A 185 19.69 -10.72 9.04
CA SER A 185 19.66 -10.38 10.46
C SER A 185 21.05 -10.50 11.08
N ASN A 186 21.32 -9.80 12.19
CA ASN A 186 22.62 -9.85 12.87
C ASN A 186 22.46 -10.03 14.39
N LEU A 187 23.56 -10.23 15.12
CA LEU A 187 23.46 -10.56 16.55
C LEU A 187 22.84 -9.45 17.44
N SER A 188 22.63 -8.24 16.92
CA SER A 188 21.94 -7.13 17.61
C SER A 188 20.44 -7.02 17.30
N THR A 189 19.90 -7.81 16.37
CA THR A 189 18.47 -7.78 16.01
C THR A 189 17.58 -8.15 17.20
N GLN A 190 16.46 -7.45 17.36
CA GLN A 190 15.48 -7.69 18.40
C GLN A 190 14.74 -9.02 18.19
N LEU A 191 14.60 -9.83 19.25
CA LEU A 191 13.82 -11.06 19.21
C LEU A 191 12.31 -10.80 19.17
N GLY A 192 11.55 -11.76 18.65
CA GLY A 192 10.10 -11.68 18.50
C GLY A 192 9.70 -10.94 17.23
N LYS A 193 8.58 -10.22 17.30
CA LYS A 193 8.02 -9.48 16.16
C LYS A 193 8.94 -8.34 15.73
N ASN A 194 9.24 -8.28 14.43
CA ASN A 194 9.88 -7.17 13.75
C ASN A 194 9.06 -6.83 12.49
N GLU A 195 8.89 -5.54 12.19
CA GLU A 195 8.18 -5.04 11.01
C GLU A 195 9.19 -4.57 9.96
N ILE A 196 9.09 -5.05 8.72
CA ILE A 196 9.72 -4.41 7.54
C ILE A 196 8.67 -3.60 6.82
N LYS A 197 9.04 -2.40 6.34
CA LYS A 197 8.18 -1.58 5.48
C LYS A 197 8.73 -1.51 4.08
N VAL A 198 7.83 -1.58 3.11
CA VAL A 198 8.14 -1.46 1.67
C VAL A 198 7.32 -0.30 1.12
N ARG A 199 8.01 0.63 0.45
CA ARG A 199 7.40 1.75 -0.27
C ARG A 199 7.62 1.55 -1.76
N VAL A 200 6.59 1.85 -2.54
CA VAL A 200 6.70 1.99 -3.99
C VAL A 200 6.35 3.42 -4.35
N SER A 201 7.17 4.05 -5.21
CA SER A 201 6.90 5.35 -5.83
C SER A 201 6.82 5.18 -7.35
N TYR A 202 5.93 5.94 -7.98
CA TYR A 202 5.63 5.88 -9.40
C TYR A 202 4.98 7.17 -9.91
N GLU A 203 5.00 7.35 -11.22
CA GLU A 203 4.25 8.34 -12.00
C GLU A 203 3.04 7.68 -12.69
#